data_AF-A0A4V2UJR7-F1
#
_entry.id   AF-A0A4V2UJR7-F1
#
_cell.length_a   1.000
_cell.length_b   1.000
_cell.length_c   1.000
_cell.angle_alpha   90.00
_cell.angle_beta   90.00
_cell.angle_gamma   90.00
#
_symmetry.space_group_name_H-M   'P 1'
#
loop_
_entity.id
_entity.type
_entity.pdbx_description
1 polymer ?
#
loop_
_entity_poly.entity_id
_entity_poly.type
_entity_poly.pdbx_seq_one_letter_code
_entity_poly.pdbx_strand_id
1 'polypeptide(L)'
;MVAVPTLLSMAVHAATDSPADAHVNGFEMSNVFNVTTVARDDDGSDQQYTTQVLESRGVYTFKDRYSVNYWVKIAEGVWGQDFGVTNMSGANEFIEVNIETLYGQYRGDAVTLSAGMLPIVVGNAYTIQVDGLTGTSGEWQVNDKFSLMAFGGIVSENDSTDDTGLEWEDSRGTVDGDGGNGDEYMLGVQLNTSFQQGDIAVYYATDYSDEYTDSDDITYDEWNLQALGVAGHYNKGKVSFEGEMMTFFGEASEDTDYTGLQGYLTASYPMDKSSVQGSLYFALGADDDETQATSINKFGMVQPMQQGLGQTFDHSDTDLKVLAPPLSVFDPFGNAGVIGAAVNGSYSVAKPVTLSAGLLFLTPEGDSDYDSLSIVNTGIHYEVNDMVKLGAAASYKAYAGDDDRELLSAGAAVNFYF
;
A
#
# COMPACT_ATOMS: atom_id res chain seq x y z
N MET A 1 25.24 5.59 4.22
CA MET A 1 24.85 4.33 4.91
C MET A 1 25.51 4.18 6.29
N VAL A 2 25.11 4.96 7.29
CA VAL A 2 25.66 4.88 8.67
C VAL A 2 24.57 5.02 9.76
N ALA A 3 23.45 5.69 9.45
CA ALA A 3 22.43 6.03 10.44
C ALA A 3 21.66 4.80 10.93
N VAL A 4 21.17 3.96 10.02
CA VAL A 4 20.34 2.81 10.39
C VAL A 4 21.09 1.74 11.17
N PRO A 5 22.32 1.33 10.81
CA PRO A 5 23.10 0.39 11.63
C PRO A 5 23.40 0.92 13.04
N THR A 6 23.59 2.25 13.17
CA THR A 6 23.83 2.89 14.47
C THR A 6 22.56 2.87 15.33
N LEU A 7 21.41 3.24 14.75
CA LEU A 7 20.11 3.18 15.44
C LEU A 7 19.70 1.76 15.80
N LEU A 8 19.97 0.78 14.92
CA LEU A 8 19.76 -0.64 15.21
C LEU A 8 20.63 -1.08 16.39
N SER A 9 21.91 -0.68 16.42
CA SER A 9 22.79 -0.99 17.54
C SER A 9 22.30 -0.38 18.86
N MET A 10 21.72 0.82 18.81
CA MET A 10 21.12 1.49 19.96
C MET A 10 19.80 0.87 20.40
N ALA A 11 18.94 0.44 19.47
CA ALA A 11 17.69 -0.25 19.75
C ALA A 11 17.96 -1.62 20.37
N VAL A 12 18.91 -2.37 19.82
CA VAL A 12 19.37 -3.64 20.40
C VAL A 12 20.00 -3.40 21.77
N HIS A 13 20.86 -2.38 21.94
CA HIS A 13 21.41 -2.05 23.26
C HIS A 13 20.31 -1.65 24.24
N ALA A 14 19.33 -0.83 23.85
CA ALA A 14 18.23 -0.43 24.73
C ALA A 14 17.34 -1.62 25.12
N ALA A 15 17.12 -2.56 24.20
CA ALA A 15 16.39 -3.81 24.47
C ALA A 15 17.18 -4.75 25.39
N THR A 16 18.52 -4.79 25.29
CA THR A 16 19.37 -5.67 26.12
C THR A 16 19.82 -5.07 27.45
N ASP A 17 19.97 -3.75 27.52
CA ASP A 17 20.44 -3.00 28.70
C ASP A 17 19.32 -2.31 29.47
N SER A 18 18.05 -2.45 29.04
CA SER A 18 16.93 -2.08 29.89
C SER A 18 17.08 -2.88 31.19
N PRO A 19 17.25 -2.20 32.35
CA PRO A 19 17.38 -2.90 33.61
C PRO A 19 16.16 -3.81 33.76
N ALA A 20 16.39 -5.08 34.07
CA ALA A 20 15.37 -6.13 34.17
C ALA A 20 14.20 -5.81 35.14
N ASP A 21 14.22 -4.65 35.79
CA ASP A 21 13.21 -4.13 36.70
C ASP A 21 12.29 -3.05 36.08
N ALA A 22 12.53 -2.59 34.85
CA ALA A 22 11.63 -1.68 34.13
C ALA A 22 10.71 -2.45 33.18
N HIS A 23 10.00 -3.46 33.69
CA HIS A 23 8.78 -3.91 33.06
C HIS A 23 7.79 -2.75 33.10
N VAL A 24 7.76 -1.93 32.04
CA VAL A 24 6.65 -1.02 31.81
C VAL A 24 5.46 -1.90 31.45
N ASN A 25 4.74 -2.34 32.47
CA ASN A 25 3.53 -3.14 32.31
C ASN A 25 2.62 -2.45 31.30
N GLY A 26 2.29 -3.16 30.22
CA GLY A 26 1.42 -2.65 29.15
C GLY A 26 2.13 -2.07 27.94
N PHE A 27 3.47 -2.06 27.88
CA PHE A 27 4.20 -1.70 26.65
C PHE A 27 4.57 -2.94 25.83
N GLU A 28 4.12 -2.97 24.58
CA GLU A 28 4.48 -3.96 23.57
C GLU A 28 5.09 -3.25 22.37
N MET A 29 6.20 -3.76 21.84
CA MET A 29 6.90 -3.19 20.69
C MET A 29 7.32 -4.32 19.74
N SER A 30 7.29 -4.04 18.44
CA SER A 30 7.78 -4.89 17.37
C SER A 30 8.60 -4.04 16.40
N ASN A 31 9.77 -4.51 16.02
CA ASN A 31 10.62 -3.83 15.06
C ASN A 31 10.91 -4.73 13.86
N VAL A 32 10.99 -4.10 12.69
CA VAL A 32 11.41 -4.76 11.45
C VAL A 32 12.52 -3.93 10.83
N PHE A 33 13.65 -4.57 10.57
CA PHE A 33 14.72 -3.98 9.77
C PHE A 33 14.79 -4.70 8.42
N ASN A 34 14.54 -3.97 7.34
CA ASN A 34 14.60 -4.44 5.97
C ASN A 34 15.83 -3.83 5.28
N VAL A 35 16.56 -4.66 4.53
CA VAL A 35 17.57 -4.21 3.57
C VAL A 35 17.16 -4.74 2.21
N THR A 36 17.05 -3.85 1.23
CA THR A 36 16.58 -4.17 -0.12
C THR A 36 17.53 -3.64 -1.16
N THR A 37 17.81 -4.44 -2.19
CA THR A 37 18.57 -4.03 -3.37
C THR A 37 17.77 -4.36 -4.62
N VAL A 38 17.73 -3.43 -5.56
CA VAL A 38 17.04 -3.56 -6.85
C VAL A 38 17.95 -3.12 -7.98
N ALA A 39 17.89 -3.88 -9.06
CA ALA A 39 18.37 -3.49 -10.38
C ALA A 39 17.17 -3.43 -11.34
N ARG A 40 17.14 -2.37 -12.15
CA ARG A 40 16.16 -2.14 -13.20
C ARG A 40 16.91 -1.82 -14.49
N ASP A 41 16.54 -2.52 -15.55
CA ASP A 41 16.95 -2.27 -16.93
C ASP A 41 15.71 -1.79 -17.69
N ASP A 42 15.86 -0.65 -18.34
CA ASP A 42 14.81 0.09 -19.01
C ASP A 42 15.35 0.65 -20.33
N ASP A 43 15.42 -0.21 -21.35
CA ASP A 43 15.67 0.05 -22.79
C ASP A 43 16.55 1.29 -23.11
N GLY A 44 17.63 1.51 -22.35
CA GLY A 44 18.49 2.69 -22.48
C GLY A 44 18.95 3.33 -21.17
N SER A 45 18.40 2.94 -20.02
CA SER A 45 18.91 3.34 -18.70
C SER A 45 18.97 2.18 -17.72
N ASP A 46 20.18 1.85 -17.29
CA ASP A 46 20.41 0.96 -16.16
C ASP A 46 20.30 1.76 -14.86
N GLN A 47 19.42 1.33 -13.96
CA GLN A 47 19.28 1.91 -12.63
C GLN A 47 19.49 0.83 -11.57
N GLN A 48 20.33 1.13 -10.59
CA GLN A 48 20.49 0.30 -9.41
C GLN A 48 20.28 1.14 -8.16
N TYR A 49 19.50 0.61 -7.22
CA TYR A 49 19.29 1.25 -5.93
C TYR A 49 19.35 0.24 -4.80
N THR A 50 19.82 0.70 -3.65
CA THR A 50 19.81 -0.05 -2.40
C THR A 50 19.18 0.81 -1.32
N THR A 51 18.22 0.25 -0.61
CA THR A 51 17.52 0.89 0.50
C THR A 51 17.66 0.06 1.78
N GLN A 52 17.64 0.76 2.90
CA GLN A 52 17.60 0.22 4.25
C GLN A 52 16.44 0.90 4.95
N VAL A 53 15.51 0.11 5.47
CA VAL A 53 14.32 0.63 6.17
C VAL A 53 14.25 0.00 7.54
N LEU A 54 14.24 0.83 8.58
CA LEU A 54 13.92 0.43 9.94
C LEU A 54 12.51 0.90 10.27
N GLU A 55 11.65 -0.03 10.59
CA GLU A 55 10.31 0.24 11.08
C GLU A 55 10.18 -0.16 12.55
N SER A 56 9.61 0.73 13.34
CA SER A 56 9.27 0.47 14.73
C SER A 56 7.78 0.69 14.93
N ARG A 57 7.12 -0.32 15.49
CA ARG A 57 5.70 -0.27 15.85
C ARG A 57 5.57 -0.58 17.33
N GLY A 58 4.64 0.08 18.00
CA GLY A 58 4.40 -0.25 19.39
C GLY A 58 3.04 0.22 19.89
N VAL A 59 2.61 -0.45 20.95
CA VAL A 59 1.37 -0.19 21.66
C VAL A 59 1.68 -0.05 23.14
N TYR A 60 1.30 1.08 23.71
CA TYR A 60 1.32 1.30 25.13
C TYR A 60 -0.11 1.28 25.69
N THR A 61 -0.48 0.20 26.37
CA THR A 61 -1.78 0.01 26.99
C THR A 61 -1.76 0.43 28.46
N PHE A 62 -2.72 1.26 28.86
CA PHE A 62 -2.91 1.67 30.24
C PHE A 62 -4.37 1.52 30.68
N LYS A 63 -4.57 1.02 31.90
CA LYS A 63 -5.90 0.79 32.52
C LYS A 63 -6.82 -0.13 31.69
N ASP A 64 -6.25 -1.13 31.02
CA ASP A 64 -6.92 -2.20 30.25
C ASP A 64 -7.82 -1.76 29.08
N ARG A 65 -8.05 -0.45 28.91
CA ARG A 65 -9.01 0.10 27.95
C ARG A 65 -8.45 1.23 27.11
N TYR A 66 -7.29 1.77 27.45
CA TYR A 66 -6.69 2.85 26.69
C TYR A 66 -5.35 2.40 26.14
N SER A 67 -5.06 2.75 24.90
CA SER A 67 -3.74 2.57 24.34
C SER A 67 -3.26 3.79 23.56
N VAL A 68 -1.94 3.92 23.44
CA VAL A 68 -1.28 4.78 22.46
C VAL A 68 -0.55 3.86 21.49
N ASN A 69 -0.81 4.04 20.21
CA ASN A 69 -0.24 3.23 19.13
C ASN A 69 0.64 4.15 18.30
N TYR A 70 1.80 3.64 17.87
CA TYR A 70 2.69 4.36 16.98
C TYR A 70 3.27 3.44 15.92
N TRP A 71 3.63 4.04 14.79
CA TRP A 71 4.46 3.44 13.75
C TRP A 71 5.40 4.51 13.21
N VAL A 72 6.70 4.25 13.33
CA VAL A 72 7.76 5.11 12.82
C VAL A 72 8.57 4.32 11.81
N LYS A 73 8.92 4.96 10.71
CA LYS A 73 9.76 4.44 9.65
C LYS A 73 10.98 5.34 9.47
N ILE A 74 12.14 4.72 9.34
CA ILE A 74 13.40 5.39 9.05
C ILE A 74 13.97 4.72 7.82
N ALA A 75 14.03 5.43 6.70
CA ALA A 75 14.57 4.92 5.45
C ALA A 75 15.88 5.64 5.12
N GLU A 76 16.86 4.88 4.63
CA GLU A 76 18.09 5.38 4.04
C GLU A 76 18.29 4.68 2.71
N GLY A 77 18.63 5.40 1.66
CA GLY A 77 18.86 4.77 0.35
C GLY A 77 19.92 5.47 -0.47
N VAL A 78 20.43 4.71 -1.44
CA VAL A 78 21.42 5.16 -2.42
C VAL A 78 20.98 4.67 -3.80
N TRP A 79 20.95 5.56 -4.79
CA TRP A 79 20.71 5.20 -6.19
C TRP A 79 21.80 5.75 -7.11
N GLY A 80 22.01 5.10 -8.26
CA GLY A 80 22.91 5.60 -9.30
C GLY A 80 23.06 4.62 -10.47
N GLN A 81 23.50 5.13 -11.63
CA GLN A 81 23.62 4.36 -12.88
C GLN A 81 24.77 3.33 -12.88
N ASP A 82 25.79 3.48 -12.02
CA ASP A 82 27.01 2.66 -12.07
C ASP A 82 27.40 2.06 -10.71
N PHE A 83 26.77 0.96 -10.29
CA PHE A 83 27.26 0.13 -9.18
C PHE A 83 28.38 -0.84 -9.64
N GLY A 84 29.34 -0.30 -10.39
CA GLY A 84 30.51 -1.02 -10.93
C GLY A 84 31.80 -0.72 -10.17
N VAL A 85 32.02 -1.40 -9.03
CA VAL A 85 33.28 -1.67 -8.26
C VAL A 85 34.33 -0.55 -8.03
N THR A 86 34.25 0.64 -8.62
CA THR A 86 35.34 1.63 -8.50
C THR A 86 34.97 3.11 -8.62
N ASN A 87 33.75 3.49 -9.00
CA ASN A 87 33.35 4.90 -9.08
C ASN A 87 31.91 5.11 -8.59
N MET A 88 31.73 5.64 -7.38
CA MET A 88 30.45 6.15 -6.87
C MET A 88 30.23 7.62 -7.28
N SER A 89 30.75 8.06 -8.42
CA SER A 89 30.58 9.44 -8.87
C SER A 89 29.17 9.61 -9.43
N GLY A 90 28.28 10.26 -8.67
CA GLY A 90 26.91 10.57 -9.09
C GLY A 90 25.80 9.82 -8.35
N ALA A 91 26.10 9.14 -7.24
CA ALA A 91 25.06 8.57 -6.39
C ALA A 91 24.40 9.67 -5.54
N ASN A 92 23.06 9.73 -5.52
CA ASN A 92 22.37 10.53 -4.50
C ASN A 92 22.07 9.62 -3.30
N GLU A 93 22.15 10.20 -2.12
CA GLU A 93 21.77 9.56 -0.87
C GLU A 93 20.54 10.28 -0.33
N PHE A 94 19.61 9.54 0.25
CA PHE A 94 18.49 10.11 1.00
C PHE A 94 18.42 9.47 2.40
N ILE A 95 17.91 10.26 3.35
CA ILE A 95 17.51 9.79 4.67
C ILE A 95 16.14 10.41 4.95
N GLU A 96 15.18 9.56 5.27
CA GLU A 96 13.81 9.94 5.55
C GLU A 96 13.41 9.38 6.92
N VAL A 97 12.74 10.20 7.73
CA VAL A 97 12.12 9.79 8.98
C VAL A 97 10.65 10.13 8.90
N ASN A 98 9.82 9.11 8.92
CA ASN A 98 8.37 9.24 8.78
C ASN A 98 7.65 8.70 10.02
N ILE A 99 6.64 9.44 10.47
CA ILE A 99 5.69 8.97 11.47
C ILE A 99 4.41 8.60 10.72
N GLU A 100 4.30 7.32 10.40
CA GLU A 100 3.18 6.75 9.64
C GLU A 100 1.88 6.82 10.45
N THR A 101 1.96 6.51 11.75
CA THR A 101 0.78 6.54 12.63
C THR A 101 1.16 6.97 14.04
N LEU A 102 0.25 7.72 14.68
CA LEU A 102 0.35 8.10 16.08
C LEU A 102 -1.04 8.45 16.61
N TYR A 103 -1.64 7.56 17.40
CA TYR A 103 -3.00 7.76 17.88
C TYR A 103 -3.29 7.16 19.25
N GLY A 104 -4.21 7.80 19.95
CA GLY A 104 -4.83 7.26 21.16
C GLY A 104 -6.04 6.41 20.79
N GLN A 105 -6.24 5.31 21.51
CA GLN A 105 -7.40 4.43 21.35
C GLN A 105 -8.05 4.14 22.69
N TYR A 106 -9.37 4.09 22.69
CA TYR A 106 -10.21 3.56 23.76
C TYR A 106 -10.92 2.29 23.27
N ARG A 107 -10.80 1.19 24.02
CA ARG A 107 -11.51 -0.08 23.79
C ARG A 107 -12.53 -0.31 24.91
N GLY A 108 -13.80 -0.12 24.58
CA GLY A 108 -14.94 -0.55 25.37
C GLY A 108 -15.45 -1.93 24.93
N ASP A 109 -16.46 -2.45 25.63
CA ASP A 109 -16.96 -3.81 25.40
C ASP A 109 -17.70 -3.98 24.05
N ALA A 110 -18.25 -2.89 23.50
CA ALA A 110 -18.98 -2.87 22.24
C ALA A 110 -18.57 -1.71 21.32
N VAL A 111 -17.56 -0.93 21.71
CA VAL A 111 -17.11 0.25 20.97
C VAL A 111 -15.61 0.42 21.08
N THR A 112 -14.97 0.69 19.96
CA THR A 112 -13.58 1.15 19.90
C THR A 112 -13.59 2.57 19.34
N LEU A 113 -12.89 3.50 19.99
CA LEU A 113 -12.74 4.88 19.51
C LEU A 113 -11.25 5.17 19.35
N SER A 114 -10.86 5.80 18.25
CA SER A 114 -9.48 6.19 17.99
C SER A 114 -9.39 7.66 17.60
N ALA A 115 -8.31 8.34 17.98
CA ALA A 115 -8.06 9.74 17.64
C ALA A 115 -6.56 10.02 17.51
N GLY A 116 -6.17 10.73 16.45
CA GLY A 116 -4.77 11.05 16.12
C GLY A 116 -4.51 10.85 14.63
N MET A 117 -3.28 10.52 14.28
CA MET A 117 -2.90 10.07 12.93
C MET A 117 -3.23 8.59 12.79
N LEU A 118 -4.33 8.31 12.09
CA LEU A 118 -4.94 7.00 12.01
C LEU A 118 -4.67 6.38 10.64
N PRO A 119 -4.29 5.09 10.58
CA PRO A 119 -4.48 4.32 9.36
C PRO A 119 -5.97 4.01 9.25
N ILE A 120 -6.63 4.54 8.22
CA ILE A 120 -8.01 4.17 7.90
C ILE A 120 -7.98 3.24 6.70
N VAL A 121 -8.66 2.11 6.82
CA VAL A 121 -8.81 1.09 5.79
C VAL A 121 -10.32 0.82 5.69
N VAL A 122 -10.90 1.10 4.53
CA VAL A 122 -12.31 0.87 4.21
C VAL A 122 -12.37 0.00 2.97
N GLY A 123 -13.24 -1.00 2.94
CA GLY A 123 -13.27 -1.99 1.85
C GLY A 123 -12.24 -3.11 2.04
N ASN A 124 -11.94 -3.84 0.97
CA ASN A 124 -10.97 -4.95 1.01
C ASN A 124 -9.65 -4.57 0.31
N ALA A 125 -9.72 -4.16 -0.96
CA ALA A 125 -8.54 -3.89 -1.78
C ALA A 125 -8.67 -2.63 -2.67
N TYR A 126 -9.88 -2.09 -2.90
CA TYR A 126 -10.08 -0.65 -3.10
C TYR A 126 -10.11 -0.01 -1.72
N THR A 127 -8.99 -0.16 -1.04
CA THR A 127 -8.85 0.39 0.28
C THR A 127 -8.83 1.90 0.11
N ILE A 128 -9.85 2.59 0.64
CA ILE A 128 -9.62 4.00 0.99
C ILE A 128 -8.62 3.96 2.12
N GLN A 129 -7.35 3.94 1.72
CA GLN A 129 -6.20 3.92 2.58
C GLN A 129 -5.79 5.36 2.72
N VAL A 130 -6.19 5.97 3.84
CA VAL A 130 -5.66 7.27 4.19
C VAL A 130 -4.48 7.02 5.11
N ASP A 131 -3.29 7.05 4.52
CA ASP A 131 -2.07 7.15 5.32
C ASP A 131 -2.01 8.57 5.87
N GLY A 132 -1.98 8.70 7.20
CA GLY A 132 -1.90 10.00 7.85
C GLY A 132 -3.22 10.75 8.02
N LEU A 133 -4.39 10.09 8.10
CA LEU A 133 -5.62 10.79 8.49
C LEU A 133 -5.48 11.33 9.91
N THR A 134 -5.36 12.65 10.05
CA THR A 134 -5.42 13.30 11.35
C THR A 134 -6.87 13.52 11.71
N GLY A 135 -7.43 12.61 12.51
CA GLY A 135 -8.86 12.57 12.73
C GLY A 135 -9.33 11.66 13.85
N THR A 136 -10.56 11.20 13.70
CA THR A 136 -11.23 10.29 14.63
C THR A 136 -11.88 9.14 13.89
N SER A 137 -11.90 7.97 14.52
CA SER A 137 -12.70 6.84 14.07
C SER A 137 -13.42 6.18 15.24
N GLY A 138 -14.55 5.56 14.93
CA GLY A 138 -15.32 4.75 15.85
C GLY A 138 -15.75 3.45 15.19
N GLU A 139 -15.62 2.36 15.91
CA GLU A 139 -16.14 1.05 15.52
C GLU A 139 -17.11 0.57 16.60
N TRP A 140 -18.32 0.20 16.20
CA TRP A 140 -19.38 -0.27 17.08
C TRP A 140 -19.78 -1.70 16.72
N GLN A 141 -19.65 -2.62 17.67
CA GLN A 141 -20.21 -3.95 17.54
C GLN A 141 -21.72 -3.89 17.81
N VAL A 142 -22.53 -4.00 16.76
CA VAL A 142 -24.00 -3.94 16.89
C VAL A 142 -24.53 -5.25 17.46
N ASN A 143 -24.00 -6.38 17.01
CA ASN A 143 -24.25 -7.73 17.54
C ASN A 143 -23.18 -8.71 17.01
N ASP A 144 -23.33 -10.02 17.18
CA ASP A 144 -22.38 -11.06 16.76
C ASP A 144 -22.08 -11.11 15.25
N LYS A 145 -22.91 -10.46 14.43
CA LYS A 145 -22.82 -10.50 12.97
C LYS A 145 -22.67 -9.15 12.31
N PHE A 146 -22.83 -8.06 13.05
CA PHE A 146 -22.85 -6.72 12.47
C PHE A 146 -21.93 -5.79 13.25
N SER A 147 -21.05 -5.10 12.54
CA SER A 147 -20.30 -3.97 13.05
C SER A 147 -20.44 -2.75 12.14
N LEU A 148 -20.37 -1.57 12.74
CA LEU A 148 -20.41 -0.28 12.05
C LEU A 148 -19.10 0.43 12.33
N MET A 149 -18.45 0.94 11.30
CA MET A 149 -17.33 1.86 11.42
C MET A 149 -17.75 3.22 10.87
N ALA A 150 -17.32 4.29 11.52
CA ALA A 150 -17.39 5.65 10.97
C ALA A 150 -16.07 6.37 11.27
N PHE A 151 -15.66 7.25 10.37
CA PHE A 151 -14.44 8.01 10.51
C PHE A 151 -14.60 9.41 9.91
N GLY A 152 -13.73 10.30 10.36
CA GLY A 152 -13.65 11.66 9.85
C GLY A 152 -12.38 12.35 10.28
N GLY A 153 -11.77 13.13 9.39
CA GLY A 153 -10.54 13.85 9.69
C GLY A 153 -10.05 14.70 8.53
N ILE A 154 -8.86 15.24 8.71
CA ILE A 154 -8.11 15.96 7.68
C ILE A 154 -7.05 15.00 7.14
N VAL A 155 -6.95 14.90 5.83
CA VAL A 155 -5.87 14.18 5.16
C VAL A 155 -4.65 15.08 5.21
N SER A 156 -3.61 14.64 5.89
CA SER A 156 -2.34 15.37 5.98
C SER A 156 -1.23 14.49 5.48
N GLU A 157 -0.52 14.96 4.46
CA GLU A 157 0.79 14.43 4.11
C GLU A 157 1.76 14.82 5.22
N ASN A 158 2.42 13.84 5.81
CA ASN A 158 3.39 14.05 6.88
C ASN A 158 4.80 13.62 6.44
N ASP A 159 5.08 13.81 5.16
CA ASP A 159 6.40 13.60 4.60
C ASP A 159 7.25 14.84 4.82
N SER A 160 8.44 14.64 5.39
CA SER A 160 9.33 15.73 5.82
C SER A 160 10.35 16.13 4.75
N THR A 161 10.16 15.70 3.50
CA THR A 161 11.17 15.74 2.43
C THR A 161 10.95 16.76 1.33
N ASP A 162 10.12 17.80 1.57
CA ASP A 162 9.89 18.91 0.64
C ASP A 162 11.19 19.59 0.12
N ASP A 163 12.31 19.47 0.83
CA ASP A 163 13.52 20.24 0.52
C ASP A 163 14.64 19.45 -0.19
N THR A 164 14.37 18.22 -0.65
CA THR A 164 15.41 17.40 -1.33
C THR A 164 15.19 17.17 -2.83
N GLY A 165 14.05 17.57 -3.39
CA GLY A 165 13.72 17.38 -4.82
C GLY A 165 13.65 15.90 -5.22
N LEU A 166 13.33 15.04 -4.26
CA LEU A 166 13.36 13.59 -4.34
C LEU A 166 12.13 13.03 -3.64
N GLU A 167 10.97 13.42 -4.14
CA GLU A 167 9.70 12.85 -3.71
C GLU A 167 9.65 11.40 -4.21
N TRP A 168 9.32 10.49 -3.31
CA TRP A 168 8.66 9.29 -3.75
C TRP A 168 7.35 9.79 -4.36
N GLU A 169 7.18 9.68 -5.67
CA GLU A 169 5.85 9.80 -6.28
C GLU A 169 4.97 8.75 -5.60
N ASP A 170 4.33 9.10 -4.48
CA ASP A 170 3.13 8.39 -4.08
C ASP A 170 2.19 8.59 -5.26
N SER A 171 1.70 7.45 -5.75
CA SER A 171 0.81 7.37 -6.90
C SER A 171 -0.45 8.24 -6.77
N ARG A 172 -0.72 8.83 -5.59
CA ARG A 172 -1.67 9.90 -5.37
C ARG A 172 -1.16 11.23 -5.95
N GLY A 173 -0.80 11.25 -7.24
CA GLY A 173 -0.38 12.44 -8.00
C GLY A 173 -0.01 13.63 -7.13
N THR A 174 1.19 13.60 -6.55
CA THR A 174 1.68 14.73 -5.77
C THR A 174 1.71 15.93 -6.69
N VAL A 175 0.90 16.93 -6.34
CA VAL A 175 1.04 18.25 -6.92
C VAL A 175 2.32 18.80 -6.32
N ASP A 176 3.33 18.97 -7.17
CA ASP A 176 4.66 19.47 -6.81
C ASP A 176 4.61 20.64 -5.81
N GLY A 177 5.55 20.58 -4.86
CA GLY A 177 5.88 21.50 -3.78
C GLY A 177 5.51 22.99 -3.87
N ASP A 178 5.34 23.55 -2.67
CA ASP A 178 5.11 24.96 -2.26
C ASP A 178 3.65 25.46 -2.22
N GLY A 179 2.70 24.70 -2.79
CA GLY A 179 1.27 24.99 -2.66
C GLY A 179 0.74 24.58 -1.28
N GLY A 180 0.28 25.53 -0.47
CA GLY A 180 -0.34 25.19 0.81
C GLY A 180 -1.47 24.18 0.60
N ASN A 181 -1.36 23.00 1.17
CA ASN A 181 -2.43 22.01 1.12
C ASN A 181 -3.73 22.69 1.60
N GLY A 182 -4.68 22.87 0.67
CA GLY A 182 -6.06 23.10 1.05
C GLY A 182 -6.46 22.02 2.06
N ASP A 183 -7.28 22.37 3.05
CA ASP A 183 -7.70 21.39 4.04
C ASP A 183 -8.51 20.30 3.31
N GLU A 184 -7.91 19.13 3.05
CA GLU A 184 -8.60 17.97 2.50
C GLU A 184 -9.31 17.23 3.63
N TYR A 185 -10.63 17.12 3.55
CA TYR A 185 -11.47 16.47 4.54
C TYR A 185 -11.98 15.15 4.02
N MET A 186 -11.78 14.09 4.79
CA MET A 186 -12.38 12.79 4.50
C MET A 186 -13.40 12.40 5.57
N LEU A 187 -14.55 11.89 5.13
CA LEU A 187 -15.59 11.32 5.97
C LEU A 187 -16.04 9.98 5.40
N GLY A 188 -16.37 9.02 6.25
CA GLY A 188 -16.94 7.77 5.74
C GLY A 188 -17.56 6.88 6.80
N VAL A 189 -18.23 5.84 6.29
CA VAL A 189 -18.97 4.85 7.05
C VAL A 189 -18.86 3.49 6.37
N GLN A 190 -18.71 2.43 7.16
CA GLN A 190 -18.71 1.06 6.68
C GLN A 190 -19.60 0.20 7.57
N LEU A 191 -20.49 -0.56 6.96
CA LEU A 191 -21.29 -1.58 7.61
C LEU A 191 -20.75 -2.95 7.22
N ASN A 192 -20.27 -3.70 8.22
CA ASN A 192 -19.80 -5.06 8.05
C ASN A 192 -20.87 -6.05 8.49
N THR A 193 -20.99 -7.14 7.74
CA THR A 193 -21.74 -8.30 8.17
C THR A 193 -20.97 -9.59 7.96
N SER A 194 -20.99 -10.46 8.97
CA SER A 194 -20.36 -11.78 8.91
C SER A 194 -21.41 -12.88 8.92
N PHE A 195 -21.16 -13.92 8.13
CA PHE A 195 -21.95 -15.14 8.06
C PHE A 195 -21.02 -16.36 8.06
N GLN A 196 -21.60 -17.56 8.15
CA GLN A 196 -20.84 -18.79 8.41
C GLN A 196 -19.67 -19.04 7.44
N GLN A 197 -19.78 -18.52 6.22
CA GLN A 197 -18.86 -18.80 5.12
C GLN A 197 -18.15 -17.54 4.62
N GLY A 198 -18.23 -16.42 5.31
CA GLY A 198 -17.66 -15.18 4.78
C GLY A 198 -18.24 -13.92 5.39
N ASP A 199 -18.03 -12.83 4.70
CA ASP A 199 -18.32 -11.48 5.15
C ASP A 199 -18.61 -10.57 3.95
N ILE A 200 -19.37 -9.51 4.21
CA ILE A 200 -19.67 -8.45 3.26
C ILE A 200 -19.54 -7.13 4.00
N ALA A 201 -18.88 -6.16 3.37
CA ALA A 201 -18.82 -4.78 3.78
C ALA A 201 -19.55 -3.91 2.75
N VAL A 202 -20.39 -3.00 3.20
CA VAL A 202 -20.92 -1.90 2.37
C VAL A 202 -20.36 -0.61 2.94
N TYR A 203 -19.75 0.21 2.09
CA TYR A 203 -19.10 1.43 2.54
C TYR A 203 -19.47 2.63 1.69
N TYR A 204 -19.44 3.78 2.32
CA TYR A 204 -19.55 5.08 1.71
C TYR A 204 -18.44 5.97 2.24
N ALA A 205 -17.79 6.72 1.38
CA ALA A 205 -16.83 7.73 1.77
C ALA A 205 -16.97 8.97 0.88
N THR A 206 -16.53 10.09 1.41
CA THR A 206 -16.42 11.35 0.69
C THR A 206 -15.10 12.00 1.02
N ASP A 207 -14.50 12.58 -0.01
CA ASP A 207 -13.29 13.38 0.00
C ASP A 207 -13.66 14.76 -0.53
N TYR A 208 -13.30 15.80 0.21
CA TYR A 208 -13.66 17.17 -0.08
C TYR A 208 -12.45 18.06 0.17
N SER A 209 -12.13 18.94 -0.79
CA SER A 209 -11.14 20.00 -0.62
C SER A 209 -11.78 21.33 -0.97
N ASP A 210 -11.53 22.32 -0.13
CA ASP A 210 -11.83 23.71 -0.46
C ASP A 210 -10.89 24.22 -1.57
N GLU A 211 -11.37 25.18 -2.37
CA GLU A 211 -10.54 25.95 -3.29
C GLU A 211 -9.40 26.63 -2.51
N TYR A 212 -8.17 26.46 -2.99
CA TYR A 212 -7.00 27.09 -2.41
C TYR A 212 -6.19 27.80 -3.48
N THR A 213 -5.78 29.04 -3.20
CA THR A 213 -4.82 29.77 -4.03
C THR A 213 -3.52 29.90 -3.26
N ASP A 214 -2.45 29.39 -3.84
CA ASP A 214 -1.12 29.45 -3.22
C ASP A 214 -0.48 30.83 -3.33
N SER A 215 0.75 30.96 -2.80
CA SER A 215 1.50 32.22 -2.86
C SER A 215 1.99 32.61 -4.24
N ASP A 216 1.93 31.69 -5.22
CA ASP A 216 2.32 31.89 -6.61
C ASP A 216 1.10 32.16 -7.53
N ASP A 217 -0.07 32.43 -6.92
CA ASP A 217 -1.35 32.67 -7.59
C ASP A 217 -1.84 31.46 -8.43
N ILE A 218 -1.43 30.23 -8.08
CA ILE A 218 -2.01 29.01 -8.65
C ILE A 218 -3.26 28.66 -7.84
N THR A 219 -4.41 28.67 -8.51
CA THR A 219 -5.70 28.26 -7.94
C THR A 219 -5.89 26.76 -8.18
N TYR A 220 -6.09 26.03 -7.09
CA TYR A 220 -6.53 24.64 -7.08
C TYR A 220 -8.04 24.62 -6.89
N ASP A 221 -8.74 23.95 -7.80
CA ASP A 221 -10.20 23.92 -7.82
C ASP A 221 -10.77 23.14 -6.62
N GLU A 222 -11.95 23.54 -6.18
CA GLU A 222 -12.76 22.77 -5.23
C GLU A 222 -13.07 21.40 -5.86
N TRP A 223 -12.83 20.32 -5.11
CA TRP A 223 -13.36 19.00 -5.47
C TRP A 223 -14.29 18.46 -4.40
N ASN A 224 -15.26 17.68 -4.85
CA ASN A 224 -16.16 16.95 -3.98
C ASN A 224 -16.38 15.57 -4.58
N LEU A 225 -15.74 14.59 -3.97
CA LEU A 225 -15.73 13.24 -4.45
C LEU A 225 -16.44 12.32 -3.46
N GLN A 226 -17.24 11.41 -3.99
CA GLN A 226 -18.01 10.43 -3.22
C GLN A 226 -17.78 9.04 -3.79
N ALA A 227 -17.62 8.04 -2.92
CA ALA A 227 -17.50 6.64 -3.28
C ALA A 227 -18.54 5.80 -2.52
N LEU A 228 -19.15 4.87 -3.22
CA LEU A 228 -20.03 3.84 -2.68
C LEU A 228 -19.55 2.49 -3.19
N GLY A 229 -19.26 1.58 -2.27
CA GLY A 229 -18.80 0.26 -2.65
C GLY A 229 -19.30 -0.87 -1.78
N VAL A 230 -19.09 -2.07 -2.32
CA VAL A 230 -19.38 -3.33 -1.66
C VAL A 230 -18.16 -4.22 -1.82
N ALA A 231 -17.60 -4.63 -0.69
CA ALA A 231 -16.52 -5.60 -0.62
C ALA A 231 -17.03 -6.88 0.05
N GLY A 232 -16.39 -8.01 -0.22
CA GLY A 232 -16.73 -9.21 0.51
C GLY A 232 -15.82 -10.38 0.21
N HIS A 233 -15.90 -11.35 1.10
CA HIS A 233 -15.15 -12.58 1.01
C HIS A 233 -16.07 -13.78 1.27
N TYR A 234 -15.83 -14.86 0.55
CA TYR A 234 -16.64 -16.08 0.60
C TYR A 234 -15.79 -17.33 0.49
N ASN A 235 -15.87 -18.18 1.51
CA ASN A 235 -15.20 -19.47 1.60
C ASN A 235 -16.15 -20.63 1.35
N LYS A 236 -15.79 -21.47 0.38
CA LYS A 236 -16.49 -22.74 0.10
C LYS A 236 -15.50 -23.89 0.03
N GLY A 237 -15.36 -24.58 1.15
CA GLY A 237 -14.42 -25.70 1.26
C GLY A 237 -12.98 -25.19 1.22
N LYS A 238 -12.24 -25.55 0.17
CA LYS A 238 -10.87 -25.08 -0.07
C LYS A 238 -10.80 -23.89 -1.03
N VAL A 239 -11.91 -23.45 -1.60
CA VAL A 239 -11.92 -22.28 -2.50
C VAL A 239 -12.31 -21.06 -1.68
N SER A 240 -11.52 -19.99 -1.78
CA SER A 240 -11.92 -18.66 -1.31
C SER A 240 -12.21 -17.76 -2.50
N PHE A 241 -13.18 -16.87 -2.34
CA PHE A 241 -13.48 -15.78 -3.25
C PHE A 241 -13.36 -14.49 -2.47
N GLU A 242 -12.81 -13.47 -3.11
CA GLU A 242 -12.74 -12.12 -2.60
C GLU A 242 -13.07 -11.19 -3.75
N GLY A 243 -13.85 -10.15 -3.50
CA GLY A 243 -14.13 -9.19 -4.55
C GLY A 243 -14.66 -7.90 -3.97
N GLU A 244 -14.59 -6.89 -4.80
CA GLU A 244 -15.05 -5.57 -4.47
C GLU A 244 -15.52 -4.85 -5.72
N MET A 245 -16.54 -4.02 -5.56
CA MET A 245 -17.05 -3.16 -6.61
C MET A 245 -17.39 -1.81 -6.00
N MET A 246 -16.89 -0.76 -6.62
CA MET A 246 -17.05 0.62 -6.16
C MET A 246 -17.49 1.48 -7.33
N THR A 247 -18.50 2.30 -7.09
CA THR A 247 -18.80 3.44 -7.94
C THR A 247 -18.38 4.71 -7.23
N PHE A 248 -17.91 5.68 -7.98
CA PHE A 248 -17.59 6.99 -7.46
C PHE A 248 -18.17 8.05 -8.38
N PHE A 249 -18.47 9.19 -7.79
CA PHE A 249 -19.08 10.31 -8.47
C PHE A 249 -18.76 11.60 -7.71
N GLY A 250 -18.80 12.73 -8.39
CA GLY A 250 -18.41 13.98 -7.77
C GLY A 250 -18.13 15.08 -8.77
N GLU A 251 -17.54 16.16 -8.29
CA GLU A 251 -17.06 17.29 -9.06
C GLU A 251 -15.53 17.35 -8.86
N ALA A 252 -14.78 17.33 -9.96
CA ALA A 252 -13.32 17.45 -9.97
C ALA A 252 -12.87 18.91 -10.06
N SER A 253 -13.65 19.70 -10.80
CA SER A 253 -13.53 21.14 -10.98
C SER A 253 -14.88 21.71 -11.44
N GLU A 254 -14.96 23.01 -11.67
CA GLU A 254 -16.18 23.66 -12.19
C GLU A 254 -16.69 23.06 -13.52
N ASP A 255 -15.79 22.46 -14.31
CA ASP A 255 -16.06 21.98 -15.67
C ASP A 255 -15.95 20.45 -15.84
N THR A 256 -15.54 19.72 -14.79
CA THR A 256 -15.26 18.28 -14.88
C THR A 256 -15.95 17.51 -13.76
N ASP A 257 -16.80 16.55 -14.14
CA ASP A 257 -17.45 15.65 -13.20
C ASP A 257 -16.59 14.40 -12.98
N TYR A 258 -16.53 13.89 -11.74
CA TYR A 258 -16.10 12.53 -11.49
C TYR A 258 -17.29 11.58 -11.71
N THR A 259 -17.08 10.50 -12.46
CA THR A 259 -18.04 9.38 -12.52
C THR A 259 -17.35 8.11 -12.97
N GLY A 260 -17.44 7.04 -12.18
CA GLY A 260 -16.78 5.80 -12.56
C GLY A 260 -17.30 4.58 -11.84
N LEU A 261 -16.86 3.44 -12.34
CA LEU A 261 -17.08 2.12 -11.77
C LEU A 261 -15.79 1.33 -11.88
N GLN A 262 -15.38 0.73 -10.77
CA GLN A 262 -14.24 -0.17 -10.73
C GLN A 262 -14.57 -1.37 -9.85
N GLY A 263 -13.95 -2.49 -10.16
CA GLY A 263 -14.13 -3.71 -9.40
C GLY A 263 -13.06 -4.76 -9.65
N TYR A 264 -12.94 -5.67 -8.70
CA TYR A 264 -12.16 -6.89 -8.89
C TYR A 264 -12.88 -8.12 -8.34
N LEU A 265 -12.46 -9.27 -8.85
CA LEU A 265 -12.88 -10.57 -8.33
C LEU A 265 -11.69 -11.52 -8.37
N THR A 266 -11.37 -12.06 -7.21
CA THR A 266 -10.28 -13.00 -6.97
C THR A 266 -10.86 -14.33 -6.50
N ALA A 267 -10.31 -15.42 -7.02
CA ALA A 267 -10.56 -16.77 -6.54
C ALA A 267 -9.23 -17.45 -6.19
N SER A 268 -9.15 -18.06 -5.01
CA SER A 268 -7.95 -18.77 -4.56
C SER A 268 -8.25 -20.23 -4.21
N TYR A 269 -7.25 -21.09 -4.41
CA TYR A 269 -7.31 -22.51 -4.08
C TYR A 269 -6.01 -23.00 -3.44
N PRO A 270 -5.94 -23.08 -2.10
CA PRO A 270 -4.88 -23.78 -1.39
C PRO A 270 -4.87 -25.30 -1.63
N MET A 271 -3.67 -25.81 -1.88
CA MET A 271 -3.28 -27.21 -1.93
C MET A 271 -2.22 -27.47 -0.85
N ASP A 272 -1.80 -28.72 -0.64
CA ASP A 272 -0.90 -29.11 0.46
C ASP A 272 0.44 -28.35 0.46
N LYS A 273 1.05 -28.20 -0.72
CA LYS A 273 2.32 -27.50 -0.90
C LYS A 273 2.24 -26.35 -1.91
N SER A 274 1.06 -26.01 -2.37
CA SER A 274 0.91 -25.02 -3.43
C SER A 274 -0.36 -24.23 -3.27
N SER A 275 -0.43 -23.06 -3.88
CA SER A 275 -1.67 -22.34 -4.07
C SER A 275 -1.75 -21.86 -5.51
N VAL A 276 -2.97 -21.66 -6.00
CA VAL A 276 -3.24 -20.92 -7.23
C VAL A 276 -4.30 -19.88 -6.93
N GLN A 277 -4.16 -18.73 -7.56
CA GLN A 277 -5.10 -17.63 -7.48
C GLN A 277 -5.33 -17.09 -8.90
N GLY A 278 -6.56 -16.74 -9.21
CA GLY A 278 -6.92 -16.03 -10.43
C GLY A 278 -7.75 -14.81 -10.08
N SER A 279 -7.45 -13.70 -10.73
CA SER A 279 -8.10 -12.41 -10.47
C SER A 279 -8.55 -11.76 -11.77
N LEU A 280 -9.67 -11.05 -11.72
CA LEU A 280 -10.17 -10.20 -12.78
C LEU A 280 -10.29 -8.78 -12.24
N TYR A 281 -9.93 -7.81 -13.06
CA TYR A 281 -9.94 -6.38 -12.75
C TYR A 281 -10.70 -5.65 -13.83
N PHE A 282 -11.43 -4.63 -13.44
CA PHE A 282 -11.96 -3.65 -14.38
C PHE A 282 -12.03 -2.28 -13.70
N ALA A 283 -11.75 -1.24 -14.47
CA ALA A 283 -12.02 0.15 -14.15
C ALA A 283 -12.44 0.83 -15.45
N LEU A 284 -13.51 1.61 -15.41
CA LEU A 284 -14.01 2.29 -16.60
C LEU A 284 -13.05 3.39 -17.08
N GLY A 285 -12.85 3.45 -18.40
CA GLY A 285 -12.02 4.45 -19.06
C GLY A 285 -12.70 5.81 -19.15
N ALA A 286 -11.87 6.85 -19.32
CA ALA A 286 -12.36 8.21 -19.51
C ALA A 286 -13.17 8.28 -20.81
N ASP A 287 -14.23 9.07 -20.82
CA ASP A 287 -14.92 9.40 -22.06
C ASP A 287 -14.07 10.43 -22.83
N ASP A 288 -14.10 10.37 -24.17
CA ASP A 288 -13.26 11.18 -25.07
C ASP A 288 -13.55 12.69 -24.96
N ASP A 289 -14.62 13.07 -24.25
CA ASP A 289 -15.16 14.42 -24.20
C ASP A 289 -14.56 15.31 -23.09
N GLU A 290 -13.49 14.88 -22.40
CA GLU A 290 -12.71 15.62 -21.35
C GLU A 290 -13.52 16.14 -20.14
N THR A 291 -14.84 15.99 -20.15
CA THR A 291 -15.77 16.48 -19.10
C THR A 291 -15.99 15.47 -17.97
N GLN A 292 -15.42 14.27 -18.08
CA GLN A 292 -15.56 13.21 -17.09
C GLN A 292 -14.22 12.60 -16.71
N ALA A 293 -13.86 12.72 -15.44
CA ALA A 293 -12.80 11.94 -14.85
C ALA A 293 -13.39 10.62 -14.32
N THR A 294 -13.02 9.51 -14.96
CA THR A 294 -13.62 8.19 -14.70
C THR A 294 -12.74 7.26 -13.88
N SER A 295 -11.69 7.81 -13.27
CA SER A 295 -10.69 7.07 -12.53
C SER A 295 -10.10 7.91 -11.42
N ILE A 296 -9.93 7.32 -10.25
CA ILE A 296 -9.43 8.06 -9.09
C ILE A 296 -8.46 7.19 -8.31
N ASN A 297 -7.25 7.71 -8.13
CA ASN A 297 -6.27 7.10 -7.23
C ASN A 297 -6.39 7.60 -5.77
N LYS A 298 -7.23 8.61 -5.53
CA LYS A 298 -7.46 9.22 -4.20
C LYS A 298 -8.16 8.29 -3.20
N PHE A 299 -8.97 7.34 -3.69
CA PHE A 299 -9.61 6.31 -2.86
C PHE A 299 -8.81 5.00 -2.80
N GLY A 300 -7.52 5.09 -3.09
CA GLY A 300 -6.58 3.98 -3.07
C GLY A 300 -6.40 3.29 -4.41
N MET A 301 -5.26 2.61 -4.52
CA MET A 301 -4.95 1.79 -5.67
C MET A 301 -5.78 0.52 -5.67
N VAL A 302 -5.95 -0.07 -6.86
CA VAL A 302 -6.33 -1.49 -6.94
C VAL A 302 -5.14 -2.26 -6.37
N GLN A 303 -5.08 -2.45 -5.05
CA GLN A 303 -4.02 -3.26 -4.42
C GLN A 303 -3.82 -4.63 -5.09
N PRO A 304 -4.85 -5.26 -5.68
CA PRO A 304 -4.68 -6.48 -6.48
C PRO A 304 -3.88 -6.30 -7.79
N MET A 305 -3.88 -5.11 -8.40
CA MET A 305 -2.97 -4.76 -9.51
C MET A 305 -1.53 -4.58 -9.03
N GLN A 306 -1.35 -4.19 -7.77
CA GLN A 306 -0.06 -4.16 -7.09
C GLN A 306 0.39 -5.49 -6.48
N GLN A 307 -0.29 -6.61 -6.76
CA GLN A 307 0.18 -7.94 -6.33
C GLN A 307 1.48 -8.31 -7.07
N GLY A 308 2.56 -7.70 -6.61
CA GLY A 308 3.93 -8.05 -6.86
C GLY A 308 4.32 -9.29 -6.06
N LEU A 309 5.44 -9.86 -6.48
CA LEU A 309 5.97 -11.10 -5.96
C LEU A 309 6.29 -11.03 -4.47
N GLY A 310 6.07 -12.15 -3.77
CA GLY A 310 6.52 -12.30 -2.39
C GLY A 310 5.47 -11.97 -1.34
N GLN A 311 4.29 -11.47 -1.74
CA GLN A 311 3.09 -11.66 -0.92
C GLN A 311 2.72 -13.16 -1.02
N THR A 312 3.15 -13.95 -0.06
CA THR A 312 2.51 -15.24 0.19
C THR A 312 1.02 -15.00 0.33
N PHE A 313 0.22 -15.69 -0.49
CA PHE A 313 -1.26 -15.64 -0.49
C PHE A 313 -1.91 -16.13 0.82
N ASP A 314 -1.13 -16.22 1.89
CA ASP A 314 -1.61 -16.58 3.21
C ASP A 314 -2.06 -15.29 3.90
N HIS A 315 -3.37 -15.03 3.83
CA HIS A 315 -4.01 -13.86 4.44
C HIS A 315 -3.91 -13.88 5.99
N SER A 316 -3.28 -14.91 6.56
CA SER A 316 -3.08 -15.04 8.00
C SER A 316 -1.75 -14.49 8.52
N ASP A 317 -0.79 -14.13 7.66
CA ASP A 317 0.52 -13.61 8.09
C ASP A 317 0.75 -12.19 7.57
N THR A 318 0.18 -11.21 8.28
CA THR A 318 0.47 -9.78 8.14
C THR A 318 1.96 -9.42 8.36
N ASP A 319 2.77 -10.39 8.79
CA ASP A 319 4.21 -10.26 9.04
C ASP A 319 5.09 -10.56 7.81
N LEU A 320 4.51 -11.05 6.71
CA LEU A 320 5.19 -11.22 5.43
C LEU A 320 5.16 -9.91 4.64
N LYS A 321 5.79 -8.87 5.21
CA LYS A 321 6.19 -7.67 4.48
C LYS A 321 7.12 -8.08 3.34
N VAL A 322 6.57 -8.09 2.13
CA VAL A 322 7.20 -7.91 0.81
C VAL A 322 8.73 -8.14 0.86
N LEU A 323 9.12 -9.41 0.93
CA LEU A 323 10.52 -9.86 1.07
C LEU A 323 11.32 -9.83 -0.23
N ALA A 324 10.64 -9.56 -1.32
CA ALA A 324 11.26 -8.99 -2.49
C ALA A 324 10.61 -7.62 -2.68
N PRO A 325 11.37 -6.56 -3.01
CA PRO A 325 10.82 -5.22 -3.21
C PRO A 325 9.54 -5.32 -4.04
N PRO A 326 8.50 -4.51 -3.74
CA PRO A 326 7.46 -4.32 -4.74
C PRO A 326 8.21 -3.74 -5.94
N LEU A 327 8.45 -4.57 -6.95
CA LEU A 327 9.00 -4.13 -8.22
C LEU A 327 7.91 -3.25 -8.76
N SER A 328 8.04 -1.95 -8.49
CA SER A 328 6.95 -0.99 -8.61
C SER A 328 6.33 -1.21 -9.96
N VAL A 329 5.04 -1.58 -9.94
CA VAL A 329 4.24 -1.54 -11.15
C VAL A 329 4.04 -0.05 -11.39
N PHE A 330 5.07 0.60 -11.93
CA PHE A 330 4.90 1.84 -12.65
C PHE A 330 3.94 1.48 -13.79
N ASP A 331 2.66 1.71 -13.51
CA ASP A 331 1.58 1.47 -14.42
C ASP A 331 1.33 2.80 -15.12
N PRO A 332 1.71 2.96 -16.41
CA PRO A 332 1.39 4.17 -17.14
C PRO A 332 -0.13 4.37 -17.27
N PHE A 333 -0.95 3.35 -17.00
CA PHE A 333 -2.40 3.46 -17.07
C PHE A 333 -3.04 4.04 -15.81
N GLY A 334 -2.33 4.13 -14.69
CA GLY A 334 -2.96 4.36 -13.38
C GLY A 334 -4.06 3.31 -13.09
N ASN A 335 -4.98 3.60 -12.17
CA ASN A 335 -6.15 2.74 -11.91
C ASN A 335 -7.32 3.01 -12.88
N ALA A 336 -7.04 3.67 -14.00
CA ALA A 336 -8.02 4.26 -14.89
C ALA A 336 -8.20 3.42 -16.13
N GLY A 337 -9.44 3.11 -16.51
CA GLY A 337 -9.71 2.57 -17.84
C GLY A 337 -8.90 1.35 -18.17
N VAL A 338 -8.85 0.36 -17.30
CA VAL A 338 -8.13 -0.90 -17.55
C VAL A 338 -9.04 -2.08 -17.30
N ILE A 339 -8.94 -3.08 -18.17
CA ILE A 339 -9.49 -4.41 -17.97
C ILE A 339 -8.32 -5.36 -17.86
N GLY A 340 -8.34 -6.18 -16.80
CA GLY A 340 -7.19 -6.99 -16.45
C GLY A 340 -7.53 -8.38 -15.98
N ALA A 341 -6.55 -9.27 -16.10
CA ALA A 341 -6.59 -10.58 -15.50
C ALA A 341 -5.22 -10.97 -14.96
N ALA A 342 -5.19 -11.57 -13.76
CA ALA A 342 -3.98 -12.12 -13.17
C ALA A 342 -4.15 -13.61 -12.87
N VAL A 343 -3.04 -14.36 -12.96
CA VAL A 343 -2.92 -15.70 -12.42
C VAL A 343 -1.63 -15.78 -11.62
N ASN A 344 -1.76 -16.17 -10.37
CA ASN A 344 -0.63 -16.35 -9.47
C ASN A 344 -0.58 -17.78 -8.95
N GLY A 345 0.63 -18.24 -8.66
CA GLY A 345 0.87 -19.56 -8.08
C GLY A 345 2.04 -19.54 -7.11
N SER A 346 1.97 -20.41 -6.11
CA SER A 346 3.06 -20.65 -5.18
C SER A 346 3.31 -22.14 -4.97
N TYR A 347 4.55 -22.50 -4.60
CA TYR A 347 4.94 -23.85 -4.25
C TYR A 347 5.97 -23.86 -3.11
N SER A 348 5.62 -24.47 -1.98
CA SER A 348 6.51 -24.72 -0.84
C SER A 348 7.32 -25.98 -1.06
N VAL A 349 8.60 -25.82 -1.42
CA VAL A 349 9.54 -26.92 -1.65
C VAL A 349 9.83 -27.66 -0.34
N ALA A 350 10.05 -26.89 0.72
CA ALA A 350 10.25 -27.33 2.10
C ALA A 350 9.67 -26.28 3.05
N LYS A 351 9.57 -26.58 4.35
CA LYS A 351 9.04 -25.63 5.35
C LYS A 351 9.63 -24.21 5.23
N PRO A 352 10.96 -24.04 5.05
CA PRO A 352 11.51 -22.70 4.94
C PRO A 352 11.56 -22.13 3.52
N VAL A 353 11.25 -22.90 2.45
CA VAL A 353 11.46 -22.44 1.06
C VAL A 353 10.15 -22.44 0.29
N THR A 354 9.76 -21.26 -0.20
CA THR A 354 8.61 -21.06 -1.07
C THR A 354 9.03 -20.41 -2.39
N LEU A 355 8.52 -20.94 -3.50
CA LEU A 355 8.65 -20.36 -4.83
C LEU A 355 7.31 -19.74 -5.24
N SER A 356 7.34 -18.62 -5.94
CA SER A 356 6.15 -17.97 -6.48
C SER A 356 6.35 -17.55 -7.93
N ALA A 357 5.25 -17.53 -8.68
CA ALA A 357 5.18 -16.98 -10.01
C ALA A 357 3.82 -16.34 -10.24
N GLY A 358 3.80 -15.28 -11.06
CA GLY A 358 2.60 -14.54 -11.40
C GLY A 358 2.64 -14.09 -12.86
N LEU A 359 1.45 -13.95 -13.43
CA LEU A 359 1.22 -13.41 -14.75
C LEU A 359 0.05 -12.44 -14.67
N LEU A 360 0.25 -11.21 -15.14
CA LEU A 360 -0.78 -10.19 -15.24
C LEU A 360 -0.88 -9.73 -16.70
N PHE A 361 -2.10 -9.54 -17.16
CA PHE A 361 -2.41 -8.87 -18.42
C PHE A 361 -3.37 -7.73 -18.15
N LEU A 362 -3.07 -6.57 -18.70
CA LEU A 362 -3.92 -5.38 -18.68
C LEU A 362 -4.13 -4.88 -20.10
N THR A 363 -5.34 -4.42 -20.38
CA THR A 363 -5.71 -3.74 -21.62
C THR A 363 -6.43 -2.46 -21.24
N PRO A 364 -5.94 -1.29 -21.69
CA PRO A 364 -6.65 -0.03 -21.49
C PRO A 364 -7.96 -0.01 -22.30
N GLU A 365 -8.98 0.68 -21.78
CA GLU A 365 -10.29 0.85 -22.41
C GLU A 365 -10.29 2.04 -23.40
N GLY A 366 -9.34 2.97 -23.30
CA GLY A 366 -9.19 4.15 -24.16
C GLY A 366 -8.06 4.07 -25.18
N ASP A 367 -7.99 5.08 -26.07
CA ASP A 367 -6.93 5.27 -27.07
C ASP A 367 -5.67 5.80 -26.38
N SER A 368 -4.95 4.91 -25.71
CA SER A 368 -3.65 5.22 -25.08
C SER A 368 -2.50 4.82 -26.00
N ASP A 369 -1.30 5.36 -25.76
CA ASP A 369 -0.08 4.99 -26.51
C ASP A 369 0.25 3.48 -26.44
N TYR A 370 -0.42 2.73 -25.56
CA TYR A 370 -0.27 1.30 -25.38
C TYR A 370 -1.57 0.54 -25.66
N ASP A 371 -1.46 -0.57 -26.39
CA ASP A 371 -2.55 -1.53 -26.61
C ASP A 371 -2.72 -2.49 -25.43
N SER A 372 -1.63 -2.85 -24.75
CA SER A 372 -1.67 -3.77 -23.60
C SER A 372 -0.36 -3.79 -22.81
N LEU A 373 -0.47 -4.27 -21.56
CA LEU A 373 0.67 -4.58 -20.70
C LEU A 373 0.61 -6.03 -20.24
N SER A 374 1.74 -6.72 -20.37
CA SER A 374 1.95 -8.05 -19.81
C SER A 374 3.05 -8.00 -18.75
N ILE A 375 2.79 -8.56 -17.57
CA ILE A 375 3.79 -8.66 -16.50
C ILE A 375 3.99 -10.13 -16.13
N VAL A 376 5.23 -10.57 -16.20
CA VAL A 376 5.67 -11.89 -15.71
C VAL A 376 6.52 -11.70 -14.47
N ASN A 377 6.19 -12.46 -13.45
CA ASN A 377 6.71 -12.27 -12.13
C ASN A 377 7.21 -13.62 -11.58
N THR A 378 8.41 -13.69 -10.98
CA THR A 378 8.90 -14.88 -10.25
C THR A 378 9.71 -14.54 -9.00
N GLY A 379 9.52 -15.31 -7.93
CA GLY A 379 10.18 -15.08 -6.66
C GLY A 379 10.52 -16.34 -5.88
N ILE A 380 11.47 -16.19 -4.95
CA ILE A 380 11.84 -17.17 -3.95
C ILE A 380 11.87 -16.53 -2.58
N HIS A 381 11.36 -17.25 -1.60
CA HIS A 381 11.37 -16.90 -0.19
C HIS A 381 12.09 -17.98 0.61
N TYR A 382 12.95 -17.57 1.55
CA TYR A 382 13.64 -18.44 2.49
C TYR A 382 13.55 -17.94 3.93
N GLU A 383 12.86 -18.70 4.78
CA GLU A 383 12.81 -18.48 6.23
C GLU A 383 14.02 -19.14 6.89
N VAL A 384 15.01 -18.34 7.30
CA VAL A 384 16.17 -18.85 8.03
C VAL A 384 15.73 -19.32 9.43
N ASN A 385 14.88 -18.52 10.07
CA ASN A 385 14.20 -18.78 11.34
C ASN A 385 13.07 -17.74 11.54
N ASP A 386 12.41 -17.77 12.70
CA ASP A 386 11.30 -16.87 13.05
C ASP A 386 11.67 -15.36 13.01
N MET A 387 12.95 -15.01 13.14
CA MET A 387 13.45 -13.62 13.16
C MET A 387 14.12 -13.17 11.86
N VAL A 388 14.48 -14.09 10.95
CA VAL A 388 15.26 -13.75 9.76
C VAL A 388 14.68 -14.40 8.53
N LYS A 389 14.29 -13.57 7.56
CA LYS A 389 13.70 -14.00 6.29
C LYS A 389 14.46 -13.37 5.12
N LEU A 390 14.66 -14.13 4.06
CA LEU A 390 15.34 -13.70 2.83
C LEU A 390 14.38 -13.85 1.64
N GLY A 391 14.42 -12.93 0.70
CA GLY A 391 13.67 -13.04 -0.54
C GLY A 391 14.44 -12.52 -1.75
N ALA A 392 14.10 -13.05 -2.91
CA ALA A 392 14.52 -12.50 -4.20
C ALA A 392 13.39 -12.62 -5.20
N ALA A 393 13.28 -11.66 -6.11
CA ALA A 393 12.30 -11.66 -7.18
C ALA A 393 12.85 -11.05 -8.46
N ALA A 394 12.20 -11.38 -9.56
CA ALA A 394 12.36 -10.74 -10.85
C ALA A 394 10.99 -10.49 -11.49
N SER A 395 10.86 -9.36 -12.16
CA SER A 395 9.70 -8.94 -12.93
C SER A 395 10.13 -8.55 -14.33
N TYR A 396 9.40 -9.06 -15.31
CA TYR A 396 9.51 -8.68 -16.70
C TYR A 396 8.19 -8.05 -17.13
N LYS A 397 8.25 -6.88 -17.73
CA LYS A 397 7.08 -6.18 -18.30
C LYS A 397 7.29 -5.99 -19.78
N ALA A 398 6.24 -6.24 -20.54
CA ALA A 398 6.19 -5.93 -21.97
C ALA A 398 4.97 -5.04 -22.22
N TYR A 399 5.25 -3.86 -22.76
CA TYR A 399 4.25 -2.94 -23.28
C TYR A 399 4.12 -3.21 -24.77
N ALA A 400 2.90 -3.46 -25.23
CA ALA A 400 2.60 -3.53 -26.65
C ALA A 400 1.86 -2.26 -27.07
N GLY A 401 2.24 -1.65 -28.18
CA GLY A 401 1.58 -0.44 -28.70
C GLY A 401 2.42 0.26 -29.76
N ASP A 402 2.23 1.58 -29.89
CA ASP A 402 2.99 2.39 -30.83
C ASP A 402 4.45 2.59 -30.35
N ASP A 403 4.67 2.60 -29.03
CA ASP A 403 5.99 2.60 -28.38
C ASP A 403 6.19 1.30 -27.58
N ASP A 404 6.48 0.21 -28.29
CA ASP A 404 6.86 -1.06 -27.67
C ASP A 404 8.08 -0.88 -26.75
N ARG A 405 7.94 -1.30 -25.49
CA ARG A 405 8.98 -1.20 -24.47
C ARG A 405 9.05 -2.46 -23.63
N GLU A 406 10.26 -2.87 -23.26
CA GLU A 406 10.51 -3.97 -22.35
C GLU A 406 11.18 -3.44 -21.07
N LEU A 407 10.67 -3.87 -19.91
CA LEU A 407 11.29 -3.55 -18.63
C LEU A 407 11.65 -4.84 -17.91
N LEU A 408 12.91 -4.95 -17.50
CA LEU A 408 13.37 -6.03 -16.63
C LEU A 408 13.80 -5.45 -15.30
N SER A 409 13.29 -6.01 -14.21
CA SER A 409 13.73 -5.65 -12.87
C SER A 409 13.94 -6.88 -12.02
N ALA A 410 14.93 -6.82 -11.15
CA ALA A 410 15.24 -7.87 -10.20
C ALA A 410 15.67 -7.26 -8.87
N GLY A 411 15.30 -7.91 -7.78
CA GLY A 411 15.66 -7.44 -6.46
C GLY A 411 15.80 -8.57 -5.46
N ALA A 412 16.48 -8.26 -4.37
CA ALA A 412 16.61 -9.13 -3.21
C ALA A 412 16.43 -8.31 -1.94
N ALA A 413 15.85 -8.93 -0.92
CA ALA A 413 15.76 -8.32 0.39
C ALA A 413 16.04 -9.30 1.54
N VAL A 414 16.37 -8.72 2.68
CA VAL A 414 16.57 -9.39 3.96
C VAL A 414 15.79 -8.65 5.03
N ASN A 415 14.93 -9.37 5.75
CA ASN A 415 14.20 -8.85 6.91
C ASN A 415 14.74 -9.45 8.20
N PHE A 416 14.90 -8.59 9.21
CA PHE A 416 15.18 -8.94 10.60
C PHE A 416 14.01 -8.48 11.47
N TYR A 417 13.46 -9.38 12.27
CA TYR A 417 12.36 -9.13 13.20
C TYR A 417 12.88 -9.25 14.64
N PHE A 418 12.63 -8.26 15.49
CA PHE A 418 13.15 -8.24 16.87
C PHE A 418 12.32 -7.38 17.83
#